data_AF-A0A6G1F0J8-F1
#
_entry.id   AF-A0A6G1F0J8-F1
#
_cell.length_a   1.000
_cell.length_b   1.000
_cell.length_c   1.000
_cell.angle_alpha   90.00
_cell.angle_beta   90.00
_cell.angle_gamma   90.00
#
_symmetry.space_group_name_H-M   'P 1'
#
loop_
_entity.id
_entity.type
_entity.pdbx_description
1 polymer ?
#
loop_
_entity_poly.entity_id
_entity_poly.type
_entity_poly.pdbx_seq_one_letter_code
_entity_poly.pdbx_strand_id
1 'polypeptide(L)'
;MVWADIGLDFVEALPKVGGKSVILTVVNRFSKYCHFIPLAHPYTAEMVAQAFFSDIVRLHGIPQSMVSDRDPVRMVRRRPPTR
;
A
#
# COMPACT_ATOMS: atom_id res chain seq x y z
N MET A 1 7.42 14.07 -13.56
CA MET A 1 6.00 13.71 -13.81
C MET A 1 5.23 13.79 -12.51
N VAL A 2 3.95 14.16 -12.53
CA VAL A 2 3.19 14.40 -11.29
C VAL A 2 3.13 13.13 -10.42
N TRP A 3 3.04 11.93 -10.98
CA TRP A 3 2.99 10.65 -10.23
C TRP A 3 4.32 9.89 -10.12
N ALA A 4 5.46 10.58 -10.28
CA ALA A 4 6.77 9.93 -10.24
C ALA A 4 7.20 9.50 -8.83
N ASP A 5 6.81 10.25 -7.80
CA ASP A 5 7.19 10.00 -6.41
C ASP A 5 5.95 9.97 -5.53
N ILE A 6 5.72 8.83 -4.88
CA ILE A 6 4.53 8.57 -4.09
C ILE A 6 4.87 8.07 -2.68
N GLY A 7 4.02 8.41 -1.73
CA GLY A 7 3.99 7.88 -0.37
C GLY A 7 2.83 6.90 -0.20
N LEU A 8 3.08 5.81 0.52
CA LEU A 8 2.07 4.87 1.00
C LEU A 8 2.00 4.94 2.52
N ASP A 9 0.79 4.95 3.07
CA ASP A 9 0.55 4.84 4.51
C ASP A 9 -0.77 4.09 4.77
N PHE A 10 -0.87 3.47 5.95
CA PHE A 10 -2.02 2.67 6.38
C PHE A 10 -2.72 3.35 7.56
N VAL A 11 -4.00 3.66 7.36
CA VAL A 11 -4.88 4.07 8.46
C VAL A 11 -5.61 2.82 8.97
N GLU A 12 -5.25 2.39 10.17
CA GLU A 12 -5.81 1.20 10.83
C GLU A 12 -6.74 1.59 11.99
N ALA A 13 -7.27 0.58 12.69
CA ALA A 13 -8.15 0.74 13.86
C ALA A 13 -9.47 1.49 13.57
N LEU A 14 -9.93 1.45 12.33
CA LEU A 14 -11.23 2.02 11.95
C LEU A 14 -12.37 1.05 12.31
N PRO A 15 -13.57 1.57 12.64
CA PRO A 15 -14.77 0.76 12.75
C PRO A 15 -14.98 -0.05 11.47
N LYS A 16 -15.33 -1.33 11.61
CA LYS A 16 -15.60 -2.20 10.46
C LYS A 16 -16.86 -1.73 9.74
N VAL A 17 -16.70 -1.22 8.52
CA VAL A 17 -17.81 -0.87 7.62
C VAL A 17 -17.71 -1.75 6.38
N GLY A 18 -18.74 -2.57 6.13
CA GLY A 18 -18.74 -3.50 4.98
C GLY A 18 -17.58 -4.50 5.00
N GLY A 19 -17.11 -4.91 6.18
CA GLY A 19 -15.96 -5.83 6.33
C GLY A 19 -14.59 -5.19 6.15
N LYS A 20 -14.51 -3.87 5.93
CA LYS A 20 -13.26 -3.12 5.77
C LYS A 20 -12.96 -2.29 7.01
N SER A 21 -11.72 -2.31 7.47
CA SER A 21 -11.27 -1.62 8.69
C SER A 21 -9.90 -0.95 8.54
N VAL A 22 -9.35 -0.95 7.33
CA VAL A 22 -8.06 -0.35 7.00
C VAL A 22 -8.22 0.49 5.75
N ILE A 23 -7.55 1.63 5.68
CA ILE A 23 -7.46 2.44 4.48
C ILE A 23 -6.00 2.53 4.06
N LEU A 24 -5.68 2.04 2.87
CA LEU A 24 -4.42 2.31 2.19
C LEU A 24 -4.51 3.70 1.57
N THR A 25 -3.61 4.57 1.99
CA THR A 25 -3.47 5.92 1.45
C THR A 25 -2.31 5.96 0.48
N VAL A 26 -2.53 6.53 -0.70
CA VAL A 26 -1.51 6.71 -1.72
C VAL A 26 -1.41 8.19 -2.03
N VAL A 27 -0.32 8.81 -1.58
CA VAL A 27 -0.14 10.27 -1.65
C VAL A 27 0.92 10.59 -2.67
N ASN A 28 0.57 11.41 -3.64
CA ASN A 28 1.53 12.01 -4.55
C ASN A 28 2.32 13.11 -3.83
N ARG A 29 3.65 12.98 -3.77
CA ARG A 29 4.49 13.90 -3.01
C ARG A 29 4.62 15.29 -3.65
N PHE A 30 4.44 15.39 -4.97
CA PHE A 30 4.50 16.63 -5.74
C PHE A 30 3.20 17.44 -5.66
N SER A 31 2.07 16.83 -6.03
CA SER A 31 0.78 17.53 -6.11
C SER A 31 -0.03 17.50 -4.81
N LYS A 32 0.36 16.66 -3.83
CA LYS A 32 -0.41 16.31 -2.63
C LYS A 32 -1.76 15.65 -2.90
N TYR A 33 -2.02 15.24 -4.15
CA TYR A 33 -3.19 14.44 -4.48
C TYR A 33 -3.11 13.07 -3.80
N CYS A 34 -4.21 12.60 -3.22
CA CYS A 34 -4.27 11.33 -2.51
C CYS A 34 -5.39 10.42 -3.03
N HIS A 35 -5.11 9.11 -3.02
CA HIS A 35 -6.14 8.07 -3.16
C HIS A 35 -6.32 7.35 -1.84
N PHE A 36 -7.58 7.08 -1.50
CA PHE A 36 -7.97 6.32 -0.31
C PHE A 36 -8.59 5.01 -0.75
N ILE A 37 -7.90 3.91 -0.50
CA ILE A 37 -8.31 2.58 -0.93
C ILE A 37 -8.70 1.77 0.30
N PRO A 38 -9.99 1.43 0.49
CA PRO A 38 -10.42 0.70 1.67
C PRO A 38 -10.09 -0.80 1.53
N LEU A 39 -9.44 -1.36 2.55
CA LEU A 39 -8.98 -2.74 2.66
C LEU A 39 -9.69 -3.49 3.81
N ALA A 40 -9.86 -4.80 3.62
CA ALA A 40 -10.33 -5.72 4.65
C ALA A 40 -9.15 -6.22 5.50
N HIS A 41 -9.38 -6.41 6.80
CA HIS A 41 -8.38 -6.99 7.70
C HIS A 41 -8.69 -8.48 7.96
N PRO A 42 -7.68 -9.37 7.97
CA PRO A 42 -6.26 -9.11 7.76
C PRO A 42 -5.92 -8.81 6.28
N TYR A 43 -5.03 -7.85 6.04
CA TYR A 43 -4.51 -7.55 4.72
C TYR A 43 -3.13 -8.19 4.53
N THR A 44 -2.85 -8.69 3.32
CA THR A 44 -1.53 -9.21 2.95
C THR A 44 -0.83 -8.25 1.99
N ALA A 45 0.50 -8.36 1.87
CA ALA A 45 1.26 -7.58 0.90
C ALA A 45 0.75 -7.78 -0.54
N GLU A 46 0.27 -8.98 -0.87
CA GLU A 46 -0.31 -9.29 -2.17
C GLU A 46 -1.63 -8.52 -2.41
N MET A 47 -2.52 -8.47 -1.42
CA MET A 47 -3.77 -7.70 -1.52
C MET A 47 -3.49 -6.20 -1.69
N VAL A 48 -2.50 -5.68 -0.96
CA VAL A 48 -2.06 -4.28 -1.09
C VAL A 48 -1.51 -4.02 -2.50
N ALA A 49 -0.65 -4.91 -3.02
CA ALA A 49 -0.10 -4.79 -4.35
C ALA A 49 -1.20 -4.81 -5.42
N GLN A 50 -2.13 -5.77 -5.35
CA GLN A 50 -3.25 -5.87 -6.29
C GLN A 50 -4.11 -4.59 -6.30
N ALA A 51 -4.44 -4.08 -5.12
CA ALA A 51 -5.19 -2.83 -4.98
C ALA A 51 -4.40 -1.63 -5.57
N PHE A 52 -3.09 -1.55 -5.28
CA PHE A 52 -2.22 -0.53 -5.82
C PHE A 52 -2.15 -0.56 -7.37
N PHE A 53 -2.00 -1.73 -7.98
CA PHE A 53 -1.95 -1.86 -9.43
C PHE A 53 -3.29 -1.51 -10.09
N SER A 54 -4.40 -1.97 -9.49
CA SER A 54 -5.76 -1.75 -9.99
C SER A 54 -6.19 -0.28 -9.95
N ASP A 55 -5.86 0.41 -8.86
CA ASP A 55 -6.36 1.77 -8.60
C ASP A 55 -5.35 2.87 -8.95
N ILE A 56 -4.04 2.62 -8.81
CA ILE A 56 -3.01 3.65 -9.04
C ILE A 56 -2.33 3.45 -10.39
N VAL A 57 -1.72 2.29 -10.61
CA VAL A 57 -0.90 2.04 -11.81
C VAL A 57 -1.75 2.09 -13.07
N ARG A 58 -2.98 1.57 -13.01
CA ARG A 58 -3.95 1.65 -14.11
C ARG A 58 -4.30 3.09 -14.49
N LEU A 59 -4.35 4.02 -13.53
CA LEU A 59 -4.76 5.41 -13.77
C LEU A 59 -3.59 6.34 -14.12
N HIS A 60 -2.44 6.17 -13.44
CA HIS A 60 -1.34 7.14 -13.48
C HIS A 60 -0.03 6.56 -14.06
N GLY A 61 0.00 5.26 -14.33
CA GLY A 61 1.21 4.54 -14.71
C GLY A 61 2.05 4.13 -13.50
N ILE A 62 3.22 3.53 -13.79
CA ILE A 62 4.14 3.03 -12.76
C ILE A 62 4.96 4.21 -12.20
N PRO A 63 4.94 4.44 -10.87
CA PRO A 63 5.76 5.48 -10.26
C PRO A 63 7.25 5.12 -10.34
N GLN A 64 8.12 6.13 -10.32
CA GLN A 64 9.58 5.93 -10.29
C GLN A 64 10.09 5.62 -8.89
N SER A 65 9.43 6.18 -7.86
CA SER A 65 9.78 6.03 -6.45
C SER A 65 8.52 5.85 -5.61
N MET A 66 8.62 4.99 -4.60
CA MET A 66 7.54 4.70 -3.65
C MET A 66 8.13 4.54 -2.25
N VAL A 67 7.60 5.30 -1.30
CA VAL A 67 8.01 5.25 0.11
C VAL A 67 6.81 4.82 0.94
N SER A 68 6.94 3.71 1.69
CA SER A 68 5.89 3.23 2.59
C SER A 68 6.28 3.48 4.03
N ASP A 69 5.42 4.13 4.80
CA ASP A 69 5.66 4.45 6.21
C ASP A 69 4.84 3.46 7.07
N ARG A 70 5.42 2.30 7.42
CA ARG A 70 5.19 1.53 8.66
C ARG A 70 5.75 0.10 8.61
N ASP A 71 6.44 -0.18 9.73
CA ASP A 71 6.93 -1.41 10.37
C ASP A 71 7.50 -2.59 9.53
N PRO A 72 8.54 -3.29 10.05
CA PRO A 72 9.15 -4.42 9.38
C PRO A 72 8.15 -5.58 9.44
N VAL A 73 7.22 -5.65 8.48
CA VAL A 73 6.69 -6.92 8.02
C VAL A 73 7.91 -7.68 7.53
N ARG A 74 8.46 -8.47 8.45
CA ARG A 74 9.57 -9.38 8.30
C ARG A 74 9.24 -10.24 7.10
N MET A 75 9.74 -9.82 5.94
CA MET A 75 10.02 -10.70 4.82
C MET A 75 10.77 -11.87 5.45
N VAL A 76 10.08 -13.01 5.57
CA VAL A 76 10.68 -14.23 6.10
C VAL A 76 11.85 -14.52 5.18
N ARG A 77 13.06 -14.12 5.61
CA ARG A 77 14.29 -14.72 5.11
C ARG A 77 14.12 -16.19 5.40
N ARG A 78 13.79 -16.97 4.37
CA ARG A 78 13.93 -18.42 4.42
C ARG A 78 15.39 -18.64 4.82
N ARG A 79 15.63 -18.96 6.09
CA ARG A 79 16.91 -19.56 6.45
C ARG A 79 16.96 -20.86 5.65
N PRO A 80 18.00 -21.10 4.85
CA PRO A 80 18.17 -22.43 4.27
C PRO A 80 18.31 -23.41 5.45
N PRO A 81 17.71 -24.61 5.37
CA PRO A 81 17.97 -25.64 6.36
C PRO A 81 19.43 -26.07 6.20
N THR A 82 20.28 -25.70 7.16
CA THR A 82 21.56 -26.38 7.33
C THR A 82 21.27 -27.74 7.96
N ARG A 83 21.56 -28.77 7.18
CA ARG A 83 21.72 -30.15 7.62
C ARG A 83 22.91 -30.26 8.57
#